data_AF-A0A8S1TNH5-F1
#
_entry.id   AF-A0A8S1TNH5-F1
#
_cell.length_a   1.000
_cell.length_b   1.000
_cell.length_c   1.000
_cell.angle_alpha   90.00
_cell.angle_beta   90.00
_cell.angle_gamma   90.00
#
_symmetry.space_group_name_H-M   'P 1'
#
loop_
_entity.id
_entity.type
_entity.pdbx_description
1 polymer ?
#
loop_
_entity_poly.entity_id
_entity_poly.type
_entity_poly.pdbx_seq_one_letter_code
_entity_poly.pdbx_strand_id
1 'polypeptide(L)'
;MKPFIPSIGTQNIPTDKIDSYISYMSQMYNVQQYMLIQAQNQIMQAQLLKLQTVSQNQNQTIQQKILKLLEQIQQKGSQISIKDSLQQMKMPILVKYIANLMIYLMKQSVSDSDELILNYIRDPTSIVIDKQQWTLICDIVSKKLVYLGTKDIQCTNDSQIAIISQSLLFSNIISEVIFKKLHITQDSTQQIVLKTLNDLLSDDNRSAEFLYQFLCQPEQQILTLEQCQQSLTKMFSKMGQYFHQSNLIEQIIENQKQFNTNGNFECHAEKYLKIIRIYQNNDQKQISEQLIKGLFGEQTQIDCKEFIFNSTRLDDKLKSFLFMFVELVRIENQIIQIVIENKISEEPQRNPLEYYAKLIEKIKNKCKSKEDEFCNCKRCQCVKRNRDSAREAQKRKREALEKIGPLQKEYEKIEKKVSNLEFSNSKLKSVLFQALKNPVIENIIKQDYSDTLLNLNLTNYQSQESQQQQSQPSNQIEQEQSL
;
A
#
# COMPACT_ATOMS: atom_id res chain seq x y z
N MET A 1 -76.00 37.81 -18.09
CA MET A 1 -77.46 37.64 -17.95
C MET A 1 -77.98 38.69 -17.00
N LYS A 2 -78.89 39.58 -17.43
CA LYS A 2 -79.56 40.52 -16.52
C LYS A 2 -80.55 39.73 -15.66
N PRO A 3 -80.64 39.95 -14.33
CA PRO A 3 -81.59 39.22 -13.51
C PRO A 3 -83.00 39.75 -13.77
N PHE A 4 -83.88 38.86 -14.20
CA PHE A 4 -85.33 39.04 -14.11
C PHE A 4 -85.68 38.99 -12.63
N ILE A 5 -86.21 40.09 -12.09
CA ILE A 5 -86.85 40.11 -10.77
C ILE A 5 -88.33 39.86 -11.03
N PRO A 6 -88.92 38.73 -10.60
CA PRO A 6 -90.37 38.58 -10.63
C PRO A 6 -90.96 39.51 -9.57
N SER A 7 -91.94 40.33 -9.99
CA SER A 7 -92.79 41.10 -9.07
C SER A 7 -93.50 40.14 -8.12
N ILE A 8 -93.29 40.35 -6.82
CA ILE A 8 -93.80 39.53 -5.73
C ILE A 8 -95.31 39.75 -5.63
N GLY A 9 -96.09 38.87 -6.26
CA GLY A 9 -97.43 38.54 -5.80
C GLY A 9 -97.30 37.59 -4.62
N THR A 10 -97.82 37.99 -3.47
CA THR A 10 -97.80 37.27 -2.19
C THR A 10 -98.27 35.82 -2.32
N GLN A 11 -97.32 34.90 -2.47
CA GLN A 11 -97.48 33.50 -2.09
C GLN A 11 -96.29 33.18 -1.19
N ASN A 12 -96.60 32.72 0.03
CA ASN A 12 -95.61 32.23 0.99
C ASN A 12 -94.76 31.17 0.30
N ILE A 13 -93.56 31.56 -0.16
CA ILE A 13 -92.56 30.59 -0.60
C ILE A 13 -92.19 29.83 0.68
N PRO A 14 -92.42 28.51 0.75
CA PRO A 14 -92.04 27.73 1.91
C PRO A 14 -90.55 27.95 2.16
N THR A 15 -90.20 28.31 3.40
CA THR A 15 -88.81 28.58 3.83
C THR A 15 -87.87 27.45 3.39
N ASP A 16 -88.36 26.20 3.42
CA ASP A 16 -87.68 25.00 2.95
C ASP A 16 -87.16 25.08 1.49
N LYS A 17 -87.88 25.78 0.60
CA LYS A 17 -87.44 25.97 -0.81
C LYS A 17 -86.36 27.04 -0.95
N ILE A 18 -86.36 28.04 -0.08
CA ILE A 18 -85.32 29.08 -0.03
C ILE A 18 -84.03 28.49 0.55
N ASP A 19 -84.14 27.74 1.64
CA ASP A 19 -83.00 27.07 2.27
C ASP A 19 -82.38 26.01 1.35
N SER A 20 -83.20 25.27 0.60
CA SER A 20 -82.71 24.33 -0.43
C SER A 20 -81.97 25.04 -1.57
N TYR A 21 -82.43 26.22 -2.00
CA TYR A 21 -81.77 27.00 -3.05
C TYR A 21 -80.45 27.62 -2.56
N ILE A 22 -80.42 28.15 -1.32
CA ILE A 22 -79.21 28.68 -0.68
C ILE A 22 -78.19 27.56 -0.49
N SER A 23 -78.62 26.39 -0.02
CA SER A 23 -77.78 25.20 0.11
C SER A 23 -77.19 24.77 -1.24
N TYR A 24 -78.01 24.70 -2.30
CA TYR A 24 -77.56 24.37 -3.65
C TYR A 24 -76.55 25.41 -4.20
N MET A 25 -76.81 26.70 -4.03
CA MET A 25 -75.91 27.76 -4.48
C MET A 25 -74.58 27.74 -3.70
N SER A 26 -74.62 27.45 -2.39
CA SER A 26 -73.42 27.26 -1.58
C SER A 26 -72.62 26.03 -2.01
N GLN A 27 -73.29 24.92 -2.34
CA GLN A 27 -72.63 23.72 -2.86
C GLN A 27 -71.99 23.98 -4.23
N MET A 28 -72.69 24.66 -5.14
CA MET A 28 -72.16 25.04 -6.45
C MET A 28 -70.96 25.98 -6.34
N TYR A 29 -71.01 26.96 -5.43
CA TYR A 29 -69.88 27.84 -5.16
C TYR A 29 -68.67 27.06 -4.62
N ASN A 30 -68.87 26.13 -3.68
CA ASN A 30 -67.80 25.29 -3.15
C ASN A 30 -67.20 24.36 -4.21
N VAL A 31 -68.02 23.80 -5.11
CA VAL A 31 -67.53 22.99 -6.23
C VAL A 31 -66.73 23.83 -7.22
N GLN A 32 -67.18 25.05 -7.54
CA GLN A 32 -66.42 25.97 -8.40
C GLN A 32 -65.08 26.37 -7.77
N GLN A 33 -65.05 26.67 -6.47
CA GLN A 33 -63.81 26.96 -5.74
C GLN A 33 -62.86 25.75 -5.73
N TYR A 34 -63.39 24.55 -5.50
CA TYR A 34 -62.60 23.32 -5.54
C TYR A 34 -61.97 23.09 -6.93
N MET A 35 -62.74 23.26 -8.00
CA MET A 35 -62.22 23.15 -9.37
C MET A 35 -61.15 24.20 -9.68
N LEU A 36 -61.30 25.43 -9.17
CA LEU A 36 -60.32 26.50 -9.36
C LEU A 36 -58.99 26.18 -8.65
N ILE A 37 -59.05 25.67 -7.42
CA ILE A 37 -57.88 25.21 -6.66
C ILE A 37 -57.20 24.04 -7.38
N GLN A 38 -57.97 23.09 -7.90
CA GLN A 38 -57.43 21.95 -8.64
C GLN A 38 -56.73 22.39 -9.93
N ALA A 39 -57.30 23.33 -10.68
CA ALA A 39 -56.69 23.90 -11.88
C ALA A 39 -55.39 24.67 -11.57
N GLN A 40 -55.36 25.46 -10.48
CA GLN A 40 -54.15 26.15 -10.03
C GLN A 40 -53.03 25.16 -9.64
N ASN A 41 -53.37 24.09 -8.93
CA ASN A 41 -52.42 23.04 -8.57
C ASN A 41 -51.84 22.33 -9.81
N GLN A 42 -52.66 22.07 -10.83
CA GLN A 42 -52.19 21.48 -12.09
C GLN A 42 -51.25 22.41 -12.86
N ILE A 43 -51.54 23.72 -12.92
CA ILE A 43 -50.67 24.71 -13.56
C ILE A 43 -49.33 24.81 -12.82
N MET A 44 -49.36 24.86 -11.49
CA MET A 44 -48.16 24.89 -10.67
C MET A 44 -47.30 23.63 -10.88
N GLN A 45 -47.90 22.44 -10.90
CA GLN A 45 -47.20 21.19 -11.19
C GLN A 45 -46.59 21.18 -12.61
N ALA A 46 -47.33 21.67 -13.61
CA ALA A 46 -46.83 21.76 -14.99
C ALA A 46 -45.67 22.76 -15.13
N GLN A 47 -45.70 23.88 -14.39
CA GLN A 47 -44.60 24.84 -14.34
C GLN A 47 -43.35 24.25 -13.64
N LEU A 48 -43.53 23.51 -12.55
CA LEU A 48 -42.44 22.80 -11.87
C LEU A 48 -41.79 21.75 -12.79
N LEU A 49 -42.59 20.98 -13.53
CA LEU A 49 -42.10 20.02 -14.53
C LEU A 49 -41.31 20.69 -15.66
N LYS A 50 -41.77 21.85 -16.16
CA LYS A 50 -41.04 22.63 -17.16
C LYS A 50 -39.70 23.16 -16.66
N LEU A 51 -39.62 23.64 -15.42
CA LEU A 51 -38.37 24.09 -14.81
C LEU A 51 -37.39 22.92 -14.61
N GLN A 52 -37.89 21.76 -14.18
CA GLN A 52 -37.08 20.54 -14.02
C GLN A 52 -36.50 20.05 -15.35
N THR A 53 -37.30 20.03 -16.42
CA THR A 53 -36.86 19.58 -17.75
C THR A 53 -35.83 20.50 -18.41
N VAL A 54 -35.97 21.82 -18.25
CA VAL A 54 -34.97 22.78 -18.75
C VAL A 54 -33.63 22.61 -18.01
N SER A 55 -33.67 22.47 -16.68
CA SER A 55 -32.46 22.24 -15.86
C SER A 55 -31.78 20.90 -16.20
N GLN A 56 -32.54 19.83 -16.47
CA GLN A 56 -32.02 18.53 -16.87
C GLN A 56 -31.29 18.59 -18.21
N ASN A 57 -31.85 19.26 -19.22
CA ASN A 57 -31.23 19.41 -20.55
C ASN A 57 -29.94 20.23 -20.50
N GLN A 58 -29.90 21.29 -19.68
CA GLN A 58 -28.69 22.08 -19.46
C GLN A 58 -27.59 21.25 -18.78
N ASN A 59 -27.93 20.51 -17.72
CA ASN A 59 -26.99 19.61 -17.06
C ASN A 59 -26.41 18.57 -18.02
N GLN A 60 -27.24 17.89 -18.81
CA GLN A 60 -26.77 16.89 -19.79
C GLN A 60 -25.79 17.51 -20.82
N THR A 61 -26.09 18.71 -21.31
CA THR A 61 -25.22 19.43 -22.25
C THR A 61 -23.87 19.78 -21.61
N ILE A 62 -23.88 20.21 -20.36
CA ILE A 62 -22.67 20.52 -19.60
C ILE A 62 -21.84 19.25 -19.38
N GLN A 63 -22.46 18.14 -18.99
CA GLN A 63 -21.77 16.87 -18.77
C GLN A 63 -21.08 16.35 -20.06
N GLN A 64 -21.71 16.51 -21.22
CA GLN A 64 -21.09 16.19 -22.51
C GLN A 64 -19.90 17.10 -22.86
N LYS A 65 -19.98 18.40 -22.54
CA LYS A 65 -18.87 19.34 -22.74
C LYS A 65 -17.70 19.03 -21.82
N ILE A 66 -17.98 18.73 -20.55
CA ILE A 66 -16.97 18.29 -19.57
C ILE A 66 -16.23 17.06 -20.09
N LEU A 67 -16.96 16.06 -20.60
CA LEU A 67 -16.36 14.85 -21.16
C LEU A 67 -15.40 15.17 -22.30
N LYS A 68 -15.80 16.01 -23.26
CA LYS A 68 -14.93 16.44 -24.37
C LYS A 68 -13.69 17.19 -23.88
N LEU A 69 -13.82 18.03 -22.84
CA LEU A 69 -12.68 18.75 -22.27
C LEU A 69 -11.70 17.80 -21.58
N LEU A 70 -12.19 16.80 -20.85
CA LEU A 70 -11.36 15.75 -20.25
C LEU A 70 -10.59 15.00 -21.33
N GLU A 71 -11.26 14.55 -22.40
CA GLU A 71 -10.61 13.89 -23.55
C GLU A 71 -9.54 14.79 -24.19
N GLN A 72 -9.82 16.08 -24.37
CA GLN A 72 -8.85 17.04 -24.91
C GLN A 72 -7.62 17.20 -24.01
N ILE A 73 -7.80 17.30 -22.68
CA ILE A 73 -6.69 17.40 -21.73
C ILE A 73 -5.84 16.12 -21.80
N GLN A 74 -6.48 14.97 -21.80
CA GLN A 74 -5.81 13.66 -21.87
C GLN A 74 -5.02 13.50 -23.19
N GLN A 75 -5.60 13.91 -24.32
CA GLN A 75 -4.98 13.80 -25.65
C GLN A 75 -3.84 14.80 -25.86
N LYS A 76 -4.02 16.06 -25.43
CA LYS A 76 -2.99 17.10 -25.59
C LYS A 76 -1.83 16.92 -24.61
N GLY A 77 -2.03 16.21 -23.49
CA GLY A 77 -1.02 16.02 -22.45
C GLY A 77 -0.55 17.33 -21.81
N SER A 78 -1.32 18.42 -21.96
CA SER A 78 -0.97 19.73 -21.43
C SER A 78 -1.42 19.86 -19.98
N GLN A 79 -0.58 20.43 -19.13
CA GLN A 79 -0.92 20.66 -17.73
C GLN A 79 -1.92 21.82 -17.56
N ILE A 80 -2.90 21.66 -16.68
CA ILE A 80 -3.93 22.67 -16.39
C ILE A 80 -3.90 23.16 -14.94
N SER A 81 -4.02 24.48 -14.75
CA SER A 81 -4.12 25.11 -13.43
C SER A 81 -5.58 25.15 -13.00
N ILE A 82 -5.87 24.62 -11.82
CA ILE A 82 -7.16 24.78 -11.17
C ILE A 82 -7.03 25.69 -9.96
N LYS A 83 -7.95 26.65 -9.82
CA LYS A 83 -8.05 27.50 -8.63
C LYS A 83 -8.82 26.77 -7.54
N ASP A 84 -8.38 26.89 -6.29
CA ASP A 84 -9.15 26.38 -5.16
C ASP A 84 -10.39 27.27 -4.93
N SER A 85 -11.53 26.86 -5.47
CA SER A 85 -12.81 27.54 -5.32
C SER A 85 -13.52 27.15 -4.00
N LEU A 86 -12.98 26.17 -3.28
CA LEU A 86 -13.61 25.54 -2.10
C LEU A 86 -12.77 25.76 -0.83
N GLN A 87 -11.94 26.81 -0.78
CA GLN A 87 -10.94 27.04 0.29
C GLN A 87 -11.48 26.85 1.71
N GLN A 88 -12.68 27.37 1.99
CA GLN A 88 -13.27 27.40 3.34
C GLN A 88 -14.02 26.12 3.73
N MET A 89 -14.21 25.16 2.81
CA MET A 89 -14.97 23.95 3.08
C MET A 89 -14.12 22.87 3.74
N LYS A 90 -14.63 22.30 4.85
CA LYS A 90 -14.06 21.12 5.48
C LYS A 90 -14.47 19.88 4.70
N MET A 91 -13.54 19.34 3.92
CA MET A 91 -13.75 18.17 3.06
C MET A 91 -12.41 17.42 2.91
N PRO A 92 -12.41 16.09 2.75
CA PRO A 92 -11.16 15.35 2.52
C PRO A 92 -10.44 15.88 1.27
N ILE A 93 -9.12 16.04 1.36
CA ILE A 93 -8.32 16.78 0.37
C ILE A 93 -8.46 16.24 -1.05
N LEU A 94 -8.55 14.92 -1.22
CA LEU A 94 -8.72 14.29 -2.53
C LEU A 94 -10.10 14.57 -3.13
N VAL A 95 -11.14 14.64 -2.30
CA VAL A 95 -12.50 15.03 -2.76
C VAL A 95 -12.51 16.49 -3.16
N LYS A 96 -11.87 17.35 -2.37
CA LYS A 96 -11.70 18.78 -2.68
C LYS A 96 -10.97 18.99 -4.00
N TYR A 97 -9.95 18.20 -4.25
CA TYR A 97 -9.19 18.23 -5.50
C TYR A 97 -10.07 17.86 -6.70
N ILE A 98 -10.83 16.76 -6.62
CA ILE A 98 -11.76 16.34 -7.67
C ILE A 98 -12.88 17.37 -7.86
N ALA A 99 -13.45 17.90 -6.79
CA ALA A 99 -14.49 18.92 -6.85
C ALA A 99 -14.01 20.18 -7.57
N ASN A 100 -12.81 20.67 -7.23
CA ASN A 100 -12.20 21.82 -7.88
C ASN A 100 -11.91 21.56 -9.37
N LEU A 101 -11.50 20.35 -9.74
CA LEU A 101 -11.35 19.96 -11.14
C LEU A 101 -12.70 20.00 -11.88
N MET A 102 -13.76 19.43 -11.29
CA MET A 102 -15.09 19.46 -11.90
C MET A 102 -15.65 20.88 -12.03
N ILE A 103 -15.47 21.73 -11.00
CA ILE A 103 -15.85 23.15 -11.03
C ILE A 103 -15.07 23.89 -12.12
N TYR A 104 -13.77 23.63 -12.27
CA TYR A 104 -12.98 24.18 -13.36
C TYR A 104 -13.55 23.78 -14.72
N LEU A 105 -13.82 22.49 -14.95
CA LEU A 105 -14.35 21.99 -16.22
C LEU A 105 -15.74 22.56 -16.52
N MET A 106 -16.59 22.73 -15.50
CA MET A 106 -17.87 23.41 -15.62
C MET A 106 -17.69 24.87 -16.06
N LYS A 107 -16.81 25.63 -15.42
CA LYS A 107 -16.49 27.02 -15.81
C LYS A 107 -15.90 27.17 -17.21
N GLN A 108 -15.24 26.14 -17.73
CA GLN A 108 -14.79 26.12 -19.12
C GLN A 108 -15.93 25.77 -20.11
N SER A 109 -17.02 25.18 -19.62
CA SER A 109 -18.15 24.70 -20.42
C SER A 109 -19.30 25.70 -20.52
N VAL A 110 -19.40 26.61 -19.54
CA VAL A 110 -20.44 27.64 -19.38
C VAL A 110 -19.84 28.92 -18.77
N SER A 111 -20.50 30.07 -18.92
CA SER A 111 -20.03 31.34 -18.35
C SER A 111 -19.92 31.30 -16.83
N ASP A 112 -18.90 31.95 -16.25
CA ASP A 112 -18.60 31.98 -14.81
C ASP A 112 -19.76 32.44 -13.90
N SER A 113 -20.79 33.09 -14.45
CA SER A 113 -21.98 33.60 -13.75
C SER A 113 -23.18 32.66 -13.75
N ASP A 114 -23.02 31.39 -14.14
CA ASP A 114 -24.12 30.42 -14.17
C ASP A 114 -24.53 29.99 -12.74
N GLU A 115 -25.82 30.13 -12.42
CA GLU A 115 -26.42 29.77 -11.12
C GLU A 115 -26.14 28.30 -10.76
N LEU A 116 -26.05 27.44 -11.77
CA LEU A 116 -25.72 26.03 -11.61
C LEU A 116 -24.31 25.81 -11.02
N ILE A 117 -23.31 26.56 -11.49
CA ILE A 117 -21.92 26.46 -10.99
C ILE A 117 -21.87 26.96 -9.54
N LEU A 118 -22.56 28.06 -9.25
CA LEU A 118 -22.65 28.60 -7.89
C LEU A 118 -23.31 27.60 -6.92
N ASN A 119 -24.30 26.84 -7.37
CA ASN A 119 -24.92 25.78 -6.56
C ASN A 119 -23.94 24.65 -6.25
N TYR A 120 -23.13 24.20 -7.21
CA TYR A 120 -22.07 23.20 -6.94
C TYR A 120 -20.91 23.75 -6.09
N ILE A 121 -20.63 25.05 -6.13
CA ILE A 121 -19.68 25.67 -5.21
C ILE A 121 -20.25 25.69 -3.78
N ARG A 122 -21.56 25.92 -3.62
CA ARG A 122 -22.26 25.91 -2.32
C ARG A 122 -22.42 24.51 -1.74
N ASP A 123 -22.66 23.51 -2.59
CA ASP A 123 -22.74 22.10 -2.22
C ASP A 123 -21.96 21.22 -3.22
N PRO A 124 -20.64 21.08 -3.05
CA PRO A 124 -19.82 20.26 -3.95
C PRO A 124 -20.12 18.77 -3.83
N THR A 125 -20.75 18.32 -2.72
CA THR A 125 -21.07 16.91 -2.52
C THR A 125 -22.18 16.43 -3.47
N SER A 126 -22.96 17.35 -4.02
CA SER A 126 -23.99 17.09 -5.02
C SER A 126 -23.46 16.83 -6.44
N ILE A 127 -22.16 17.08 -6.70
CA ILE A 127 -21.55 16.85 -8.01
C ILE A 127 -21.69 15.37 -8.40
N VAL A 128 -22.13 15.12 -9.62
CA VAL A 128 -22.28 13.77 -10.18
C VAL A 128 -21.26 13.57 -11.32
N ILE A 129 -20.56 12.44 -11.30
CA ILE A 129 -19.49 12.08 -12.23
C ILE A 129 -19.81 10.71 -12.85
N ASP A 130 -19.92 10.62 -14.16
CA ASP A 130 -20.15 9.34 -14.84
C ASP A 130 -18.88 8.46 -14.95
N LYS A 131 -19.03 7.24 -15.47
CA LYS A 131 -17.92 6.27 -15.62
C LYS A 131 -16.76 6.82 -16.42
N GLN A 132 -17.09 7.38 -17.57
CA GLN A 132 -16.11 7.75 -18.56
C GLN A 132 -15.36 8.98 -18.05
N GLN A 133 -16.07 9.93 -17.44
CA GLN A 133 -15.49 11.07 -16.76
C GLN A 133 -14.57 10.64 -15.62
N TRP A 134 -15.00 9.73 -14.74
CA TRP A 134 -14.16 9.24 -13.64
C TRP A 134 -12.88 8.56 -14.14
N THR A 135 -13.00 7.73 -15.18
CA THR A 135 -11.87 7.05 -15.82
C THR A 135 -10.87 8.07 -16.36
N LEU A 136 -11.35 9.09 -17.09
CA LEU A 136 -10.51 10.16 -17.61
C LEU A 136 -9.88 11.00 -16.50
N ILE A 137 -10.61 11.29 -15.41
CA ILE A 137 -10.06 11.99 -14.25
C ILE A 137 -8.90 11.19 -13.64
N CYS A 138 -9.08 9.89 -13.38
CA CYS A 138 -8.02 9.02 -12.87
C CYS A 138 -6.80 9.04 -13.78
N ASP A 139 -6.98 8.95 -15.10
CA ASP A 139 -5.89 8.98 -16.08
C ASP A 139 -5.14 10.31 -16.08
N ILE A 140 -5.86 11.43 -16.13
CA ILE A 140 -5.30 12.77 -16.18
C ILE A 140 -4.51 13.07 -14.90
N VAL A 141 -5.03 12.65 -13.75
CA VAL A 141 -4.37 12.83 -12.45
C VAL A 141 -3.14 11.93 -12.35
N SER A 142 -3.23 10.66 -12.75
CA SER A 142 -2.10 9.72 -12.77
C SER A 142 -0.97 10.19 -13.69
N LYS A 143 -1.32 10.86 -14.80
CA LYS A 143 -0.36 11.50 -15.72
C LYS A 143 0.16 12.86 -15.23
N LYS A 144 -0.21 13.32 -14.03
CA LYS A 144 0.23 14.60 -13.43
C LYS A 144 -0.08 15.81 -14.32
N LEU A 145 -1.31 15.88 -14.82
CA LEU A 145 -1.77 16.95 -15.72
C LEU A 145 -2.58 18.06 -15.04
N VAL A 146 -2.88 17.99 -13.74
CA VAL A 146 -3.74 18.95 -13.02
C VAL A 146 -3.02 19.48 -11.78
N TYR A 147 -2.85 20.79 -11.66
CA TYR A 147 -2.20 21.43 -10.51
C TYR A 147 -3.12 22.43 -9.82
N LEU A 148 -3.07 22.50 -8.49
CA LEU A 148 -3.94 23.34 -7.67
C LEU A 148 -3.20 24.64 -7.26
N GLY A 149 -3.52 25.76 -7.93
CA GLY A 149 -2.90 27.07 -7.69
C GLY A 149 -1.78 27.46 -8.67
N THR A 150 -1.11 28.59 -8.41
CA THR A 150 -0.18 29.26 -9.35
C THR A 150 1.32 29.02 -9.07
N LYS A 151 1.68 28.19 -8.07
CA LYS A 151 3.07 28.07 -7.61
C LYS A 151 3.74 26.70 -7.79
N ASP A 152 3.03 25.68 -8.28
CA ASP A 152 3.62 24.36 -8.53
C ASP A 152 4.18 24.28 -9.97
N ILE A 153 5.25 25.04 -10.24
CA ILE A 153 5.85 25.13 -11.59
C ILE A 153 6.86 24.00 -11.84
N GLN A 154 7.19 23.16 -10.85
CA GLN A 154 8.13 22.04 -11.04
C GLN A 154 7.57 20.72 -10.51
N CYS A 155 7.21 19.82 -11.43
CA CYS A 155 6.85 18.43 -11.17
C CYS A 155 8.07 17.60 -10.74
N THR A 156 8.63 17.87 -9.56
CA THR A 156 9.49 16.90 -8.88
C THR A 156 8.62 15.81 -8.25
N ASN A 157 9.21 14.69 -7.84
CA ASN A 157 8.48 13.63 -7.12
C ASN A 157 7.84 14.10 -5.80
N ASP A 158 8.24 15.27 -5.32
CA ASP A 158 7.84 15.87 -4.04
C ASP A 158 6.80 16.99 -4.22
N SER A 159 6.38 17.28 -5.46
CA SER A 159 5.32 18.24 -5.77
C SER A 159 3.93 17.73 -5.34
N GLN A 160 3.01 18.63 -5.02
CA GLN A 160 1.65 18.25 -4.57
C GLN A 160 0.97 17.32 -5.57
N ILE A 161 1.13 17.60 -6.87
CA ILE A 161 0.60 16.79 -7.96
C ILE A 161 1.22 15.38 -8.00
N ALA A 162 2.51 15.24 -7.73
CA ALA A 162 3.18 13.94 -7.69
C ALA A 162 2.67 13.08 -6.53
N ILE A 163 2.42 13.69 -5.36
CA ILE A 163 1.85 13.02 -4.20
C ILE A 163 0.40 12.59 -4.47
N ILE A 164 -0.44 13.50 -4.95
CA ILE A 164 -1.85 13.21 -5.29
C ILE A 164 -1.93 12.10 -6.35
N SER A 165 -1.09 12.16 -7.40
CA SER A 165 -1.10 11.17 -8.50
C SER A 165 -0.78 9.74 -8.06
N GLN A 166 -0.12 9.57 -6.92
CA GLN A 166 0.27 8.27 -6.37
C GLN A 166 -0.76 7.71 -5.38
N SER A 167 -1.81 8.47 -5.08
CA SER A 167 -2.84 8.07 -4.13
C SER A 167 -3.50 6.74 -4.52
N LEU A 168 -3.74 5.85 -3.55
CA LEU A 168 -4.55 4.64 -3.77
C LEU A 168 -5.91 4.96 -4.41
N LEU A 169 -6.47 6.16 -4.18
CA LEU A 169 -7.73 6.59 -4.77
C LEU A 169 -7.77 6.47 -6.30
N PHE A 170 -6.66 6.80 -6.95
CA PHE A 170 -6.54 6.78 -8.41
C PHE A 170 -5.99 5.45 -8.94
N SER A 171 -5.68 4.50 -8.04
CA SER A 171 -5.33 3.15 -8.46
C SER A 171 -6.52 2.46 -9.10
N ASN A 172 -6.27 1.64 -10.13
CA ASN A 172 -7.31 0.88 -10.84
C ASN A 172 -8.20 0.04 -9.92
N ILE A 173 -7.67 -0.40 -8.77
CA ILE A 173 -8.39 -1.28 -7.84
C ILE A 173 -9.48 -0.51 -7.09
N ILE A 174 -9.15 0.68 -6.58
CA ILE A 174 -10.09 1.54 -5.84
C ILE A 174 -11.05 2.25 -6.79
N SER A 175 -10.52 2.75 -7.92
CA SER A 175 -11.31 3.55 -8.87
C SER A 175 -12.50 2.76 -9.41
N GLU A 176 -12.33 1.46 -9.70
CA GLU A 176 -13.42 0.55 -10.08
C GLU A 176 -14.48 0.41 -8.99
N VAL A 177 -14.08 0.35 -7.71
CA VAL A 177 -14.99 0.07 -6.58
C VAL A 177 -15.83 1.27 -6.21
N ILE A 178 -15.21 2.46 -6.17
CA ILE A 178 -15.95 3.71 -5.95
C ILE A 178 -17.04 3.85 -7.01
N PHE A 179 -16.73 3.41 -8.23
CA PHE A 179 -17.64 3.40 -9.34
C PHE A 179 -18.76 2.33 -9.23
N LYS A 180 -18.60 1.29 -8.41
CA LYS A 180 -19.64 0.26 -8.17
C LYS A 180 -20.75 0.69 -7.22
N LYS A 181 -20.61 1.78 -6.45
CA LYS A 181 -21.53 2.15 -5.33
C LYS A 181 -22.95 2.58 -5.77
N LEU A 182 -23.40 2.21 -6.97
CA LEU A 182 -24.42 2.95 -7.74
C LEU A 182 -25.51 2.08 -8.39
N HIS A 183 -25.85 0.96 -7.76
CA HIS A 183 -27.12 0.31 -8.06
C HIS A 183 -28.23 0.93 -7.20
N ILE A 184 -28.61 2.18 -7.52
CA ILE A 184 -29.94 2.68 -7.18
C ILE A 184 -30.77 2.49 -8.44
N THR A 185 -31.52 1.39 -8.45
CA THR A 185 -32.75 1.16 -9.24
C THR A 185 -32.93 1.90 -10.56
N GLN A 186 -32.93 1.10 -11.64
CA GLN A 186 -33.62 1.30 -12.94
C GLN A 186 -32.92 2.03 -14.09
N ASP A 187 -31.90 2.86 -13.89
CA ASP A 187 -31.24 3.54 -15.03
C ASP A 187 -29.85 2.97 -15.36
N SER A 188 -29.64 2.74 -16.65
CA SER A 188 -28.44 2.15 -17.27
C SER A 188 -27.17 2.99 -17.15
N THR A 189 -27.22 4.13 -16.44
CA THR A 189 -26.08 5.05 -16.32
C THR A 189 -25.45 4.94 -14.94
N GLN A 190 -24.24 4.38 -14.90
CA GLN A 190 -23.42 4.32 -13.70
C GLN A 190 -22.85 5.73 -13.42
N GLN A 191 -23.12 6.32 -12.24
CA GLN A 191 -22.74 7.70 -11.89
C GLN A 191 -22.34 7.91 -10.43
N ILE A 192 -21.12 8.35 -10.10
CA ILE A 192 -20.70 8.63 -8.72
C ILE A 192 -21.21 10.00 -8.28
N VAL A 193 -21.98 10.03 -7.19
CA VAL A 193 -22.24 11.28 -6.44
C VAL A 193 -21.04 11.57 -5.55
N LEU A 194 -20.48 12.76 -5.60
CA LEU A 194 -19.25 13.10 -4.87
C LEU A 194 -19.39 12.94 -3.35
N LYS A 195 -20.62 13.07 -2.82
CA LYS A 195 -20.98 12.67 -1.45
C LYS A 195 -20.52 11.26 -1.10
N THR A 196 -20.68 10.29 -2.00
CA THR A 196 -20.26 8.91 -1.77
C THR A 196 -18.76 8.80 -1.52
N LEU A 197 -17.95 9.60 -2.24
CA LEU A 197 -16.51 9.67 -2.06
C LEU A 197 -16.15 10.43 -0.77
N ASN A 198 -16.88 11.52 -0.49
CA ASN A 198 -16.76 12.26 0.77
C ASN A 198 -16.98 11.34 1.97
N ASP A 199 -18.06 10.56 1.99
CA ASP A 199 -18.38 9.62 3.08
C ASP A 199 -17.31 8.52 3.24
N LEU A 200 -16.66 8.09 2.14
CA LEU A 200 -15.60 7.08 2.19
C LEU A 200 -14.33 7.63 2.85
N LEU A 201 -13.92 8.83 2.42
CA LEU A 201 -12.69 9.46 2.85
C LEU A 201 -12.83 10.23 4.17
N SER A 202 -14.06 10.52 4.58
CA SER A 202 -14.40 10.99 5.92
C SER A 202 -14.49 9.80 6.88
N ASP A 203 -14.32 10.04 8.19
CA ASP A 203 -14.44 9.04 9.26
C ASP A 203 -15.90 8.55 9.46
N ASP A 204 -16.73 8.55 8.41
CA ASP A 204 -18.15 8.21 8.47
C ASP A 204 -18.42 6.69 8.45
N ASN A 205 -19.58 6.32 9.01
CA ASN A 205 -20.03 4.94 9.27
C ASN A 205 -20.37 4.10 8.02
N ARG A 206 -20.07 4.55 6.79
CA ARG A 206 -20.47 3.86 5.55
C ARG A 206 -19.45 2.88 4.99
N SER A 207 -18.45 2.49 5.79
CA SER A 207 -17.37 1.59 5.39
C SER A 207 -17.89 0.20 5.03
N ALA A 208 -18.95 -0.27 5.70
CA ALA A 208 -19.52 -1.60 5.48
C ALA A 208 -20.26 -1.69 4.14
N GLU A 209 -21.07 -0.70 3.79
CA GLU A 209 -21.74 -0.63 2.48
C GLU A 209 -20.71 -0.54 1.35
N PHE A 210 -19.67 0.27 1.53
CA PHE A 210 -18.61 0.38 0.53
C PHE A 210 -17.90 -0.96 0.32
N LEU A 211 -17.56 -1.65 1.42
CA LEU A 211 -16.89 -2.93 1.35
C LEU A 211 -17.79 -4.03 0.77
N TYR A 212 -19.09 -4.00 1.07
CA TYR A 212 -20.05 -4.90 0.42
C TYR A 212 -20.02 -4.73 -1.10
N GLN A 213 -20.07 -3.49 -1.59
CA GLN A 213 -19.98 -3.18 -3.03
C GLN A 213 -18.63 -3.56 -3.65
N PHE A 214 -17.54 -3.47 -2.88
CA PHE A 214 -16.24 -3.98 -3.30
C PHE A 214 -16.30 -5.49 -3.56
N LEU A 215 -16.90 -6.24 -2.63
CA LEU A 215 -16.95 -7.69 -2.65
C LEU A 215 -17.96 -8.23 -3.68
N CYS A 216 -19.05 -7.50 -3.92
CA CYS A 216 -20.09 -7.83 -4.90
C CYS A 216 -19.64 -7.61 -6.35
N GLN A 217 -20.22 -8.41 -7.25
CA GLN A 217 -20.17 -8.15 -8.69
C GLN A 217 -21.14 -7.04 -9.06
N PRO A 218 -20.82 -6.20 -10.06
CA PRO A 218 -21.65 -5.04 -10.44
C PRO A 218 -23.12 -5.41 -10.72
N GLU A 219 -23.35 -6.56 -11.35
CA GLU A 219 -24.68 -6.94 -11.83
C GLU A 219 -25.56 -7.57 -10.74
N GLN A 220 -25.03 -7.77 -9.52
CA GLN A 220 -25.69 -8.59 -8.49
C GLN A 220 -25.90 -7.80 -7.18
N GLN A 221 -27.14 -7.81 -6.70
CA GLN A 221 -27.51 -7.19 -5.42
C GLN A 221 -27.23 -8.10 -4.21
N ILE A 222 -26.91 -9.37 -4.45
CA ILE A 222 -26.66 -10.41 -3.44
C ILE A 222 -25.21 -10.84 -3.55
N LEU A 223 -24.50 -10.93 -2.41
CA LEU A 223 -23.13 -11.42 -2.35
C LEU A 223 -23.14 -12.93 -2.14
N THR A 224 -22.51 -13.69 -3.04
CA THR A 224 -22.32 -15.13 -2.83
C THR A 224 -21.03 -15.43 -2.08
N LEU A 225 -20.99 -16.59 -1.39
CA LEU A 225 -19.82 -17.05 -0.65
C LEU A 225 -18.60 -17.18 -1.56
N GLU A 226 -18.77 -17.77 -2.75
CA GLU A 226 -17.69 -17.94 -3.74
C GLU A 226 -17.14 -16.59 -4.20
N GLN A 227 -18.02 -15.63 -4.50
CA GLN A 227 -17.61 -14.28 -4.88
C GLN A 227 -16.86 -13.57 -3.76
N CYS A 228 -17.36 -13.67 -2.53
CA CYS A 228 -16.69 -13.09 -1.37
C CYS A 228 -15.28 -13.68 -1.20
N GLN A 229 -15.13 -15.01 -1.33
CA GLN A 229 -13.83 -15.70 -1.28
C GLN A 229 -12.86 -15.19 -2.35
N GLN A 230 -13.33 -15.10 -3.60
CA GLN A 230 -12.52 -14.61 -4.72
C GLN A 230 -12.10 -13.14 -4.50
N SER A 231 -13.05 -12.28 -4.10
CA SER A 231 -12.82 -10.86 -3.87
C SER A 231 -11.88 -10.61 -2.67
N LEU A 232 -12.04 -11.33 -1.56
CA LEU A 232 -11.13 -11.27 -0.40
C LEU A 232 -9.72 -11.73 -0.78
N THR A 233 -9.60 -12.81 -1.55
CA THR A 233 -8.30 -13.30 -2.03
C THR A 233 -7.61 -12.25 -2.91
N LYS A 234 -8.34 -11.62 -3.83
CA LYS A 234 -7.84 -10.52 -4.66
C LYS A 234 -7.42 -9.32 -3.80
N MET A 235 -8.24 -8.93 -2.83
CA MET A 235 -7.94 -7.84 -1.89
C MET A 235 -6.65 -8.12 -1.10
N PHE A 236 -6.52 -9.31 -0.51
CA PHE A 236 -5.32 -9.68 0.25
C PHE A 236 -4.07 -9.74 -0.63
N SER A 237 -4.18 -10.24 -1.87
CA SER A 237 -3.07 -10.23 -2.83
C SER A 237 -2.62 -8.79 -3.15
N LYS A 238 -3.57 -7.89 -3.40
CA LYS A 238 -3.29 -6.47 -3.69
C LYS A 238 -2.71 -5.73 -2.49
N MET A 239 -3.24 -5.94 -1.29
CA MET A 239 -2.64 -5.40 -0.06
C MET A 239 -1.24 -5.97 0.15
N GLY A 240 -1.02 -7.25 -0.16
CA GLY A 240 0.31 -7.85 -0.18
C GLY A 240 1.27 -7.10 -1.09
N GLN A 241 0.88 -6.83 -2.33
CA GLN A 241 1.67 -6.02 -3.27
C GLN A 241 1.98 -4.63 -2.70
N TYR A 242 0.96 -3.94 -2.18
CA TYR A 242 1.09 -2.60 -1.59
C TYR A 242 2.08 -2.54 -0.42
N PHE A 243 2.05 -3.53 0.49
CA PHE A 243 2.96 -3.57 1.64
C PHE A 243 4.38 -4.03 1.28
N HIS A 244 4.58 -4.79 0.20
CA HIS A 244 5.91 -5.23 -0.21
C HIS A 244 6.64 -4.19 -1.07
N GLN A 245 5.90 -3.39 -1.85
CA GLN A 245 6.43 -2.27 -2.59
C GLN A 245 6.60 -1.03 -1.68
N SER A 246 7.42 -0.06 -2.09
CA SER A 246 7.48 1.25 -1.42
C SER A 246 6.23 2.03 -1.83
N ASN A 247 5.29 2.19 -0.89
CA ASN A 247 4.03 2.89 -1.12
C ASN A 247 4.11 4.36 -0.70
N LEU A 248 3.09 5.15 -1.07
CA LEU A 248 3.08 6.60 -0.82
C LEU A 248 3.25 6.95 0.67
N ILE A 249 2.61 6.21 1.58
CA ILE A 249 2.73 6.44 3.02
C ILE A 249 4.20 6.24 3.47
N GLU A 250 4.82 5.15 3.03
CA GLU A 250 6.23 4.86 3.33
C GLU A 250 7.17 5.90 2.73
N GLN A 251 6.97 6.29 1.47
CA GLN A 251 7.77 7.32 0.81
C GLN A 251 7.69 8.66 1.56
N ILE A 252 6.48 9.05 2.00
CA ILE A 252 6.30 10.28 2.78
C ILE A 252 6.97 10.15 4.15
N ILE A 253 6.90 8.99 4.81
CA ILE A 253 7.58 8.75 6.09
C ILE A 253 9.12 8.78 5.95
N GLU A 254 9.65 8.25 4.84
CA GLU A 254 11.09 8.17 4.57
C GLU A 254 11.69 9.53 4.14
N ASN A 255 10.94 10.34 3.37
CA ASN A 255 11.43 11.58 2.75
C ASN A 255 11.13 12.87 3.54
N GLN A 256 10.93 12.79 4.85
CA GLN A 256 10.47 13.94 5.68
C GLN A 256 11.45 15.09 5.90
N LYS A 257 12.70 14.99 5.45
CA LYS A 257 13.61 16.15 5.51
C LYS A 257 13.08 17.37 4.73
N GLN A 258 12.06 17.17 3.89
CA GLN A 258 11.43 18.19 3.06
C GLN A 258 10.08 18.70 3.61
N PHE A 259 9.48 18.08 4.63
CA PHE A 259 8.12 18.42 5.07
C PHE A 259 8.12 18.91 6.52
N ASN A 260 7.45 20.03 6.80
CA ASN A 260 7.23 20.48 8.17
C ASN A 260 6.29 19.48 8.87
N THR A 261 6.76 18.86 9.95
CA THR A 261 6.04 17.77 10.64
C THR A 261 5.04 18.25 11.69
N ASN A 262 4.74 19.55 11.72
CA ASN A 262 3.67 20.10 12.54
C ASN A 262 2.30 19.59 12.08
N GLY A 263 1.76 18.60 12.77
CA GLY A 263 0.47 18.02 12.41
C GLY A 263 0.41 16.62 12.96
N ASN A 264 -0.78 16.05 13.07
CA ASN A 264 -1.04 14.77 13.73
C ASN A 264 -0.46 13.55 12.96
N PHE A 265 0.66 13.71 12.23
CA PHE A 265 1.27 12.73 11.35
C PHE A 265 1.62 11.44 12.11
N GLU A 266 2.19 11.56 13.32
CA GLU A 266 2.53 10.42 14.18
C GLU A 266 1.31 9.52 14.41
N CYS A 267 0.12 10.10 14.64
CA CYS A 267 -1.12 9.34 14.81
C CYS A 267 -1.45 8.50 13.56
N HIS A 268 -1.30 9.06 12.36
CA HIS A 268 -1.58 8.36 11.10
C HIS A 268 -0.50 7.32 10.77
N ALA A 269 0.77 7.62 11.05
CA ALA A 269 1.86 6.66 10.95
C ALA A 269 1.67 5.47 11.91
N GLU A 270 1.18 5.71 13.13
CA GLU A 270 0.82 4.66 14.07
C GLU A 270 -0.33 3.77 13.58
N LYS A 271 -1.39 4.38 13.02
CA LYS A 271 -2.49 3.63 12.42
C LYS A 271 -1.98 2.72 11.29
N TYR A 272 -1.15 3.26 10.39
CA TYR A 272 -0.51 2.48 9.32
C TYR A 272 0.34 1.34 9.88
N LEU A 273 1.15 1.62 10.91
CA LEU A 273 2.02 0.63 11.54
C LEU A 273 1.24 -0.51 12.20
N LYS A 274 0.09 -0.21 12.82
CA LYS A 274 -0.83 -1.24 13.35
C LYS A 274 -1.36 -2.13 12.23
N ILE A 275 -1.80 -1.54 11.13
CA ILE A 275 -2.31 -2.27 9.96
C ILE A 275 -1.25 -3.22 9.39
N ILE A 276 -0.04 -2.73 9.07
CA ILE A 276 1.01 -3.58 8.49
C ILE A 276 1.45 -4.67 9.47
N ARG A 277 1.50 -4.41 10.78
CA ARG A 277 1.77 -5.45 11.79
C ARG A 277 0.71 -6.54 11.78
N ILE A 278 -0.56 -6.16 11.80
CA ILE A 278 -1.67 -7.11 11.79
C ILE A 278 -1.58 -7.96 10.53
N TYR A 279 -1.39 -7.35 9.35
CA TYR A 279 -1.25 -8.09 8.10
C TYR A 279 -0.02 -9.03 8.11
N GLN A 280 1.15 -8.55 8.52
CA GLN A 280 2.38 -9.35 8.48
C GLN A 280 2.42 -10.49 9.52
N ASN A 281 1.75 -10.35 10.67
CA ASN A 281 1.81 -11.36 11.72
C ASN A 281 0.80 -12.50 11.57
N ASN A 282 -0.10 -12.46 10.60
CA ASN A 282 -1.14 -13.46 10.42
C ASN A 282 -1.10 -14.11 9.04
N ASP A 283 -1.63 -15.32 8.94
CA ASP A 283 -1.83 -16.06 7.70
C ASP A 283 -3.13 -15.60 7.01
N GLN A 284 -2.98 -15.03 5.83
CA GLN A 284 -4.08 -14.48 5.02
C GLN A 284 -5.09 -15.55 4.62
N LYS A 285 -4.68 -16.81 4.41
CA LYS A 285 -5.60 -17.90 4.07
C LYS A 285 -6.50 -18.23 5.25
N GLN A 286 -5.92 -18.41 6.43
CA GLN A 286 -6.65 -18.68 7.66
C GLN A 286 -7.61 -17.51 8.02
N ILE A 287 -7.15 -16.27 7.86
CA ILE A 287 -8.00 -15.09 8.08
C ILE A 287 -9.16 -15.06 7.08
N SER A 288 -8.92 -15.38 5.80
CA SER A 288 -9.97 -15.46 4.78
C SER A 288 -11.05 -16.49 5.17
N GLU A 289 -10.64 -17.69 5.58
CA GLU A 289 -11.57 -18.74 6.04
C GLU A 289 -12.41 -18.29 7.25
N GLN A 290 -11.77 -17.63 8.22
CA GLN A 290 -12.45 -17.09 9.40
C GLN A 290 -13.42 -15.97 9.05
N LEU A 291 -13.05 -15.06 8.15
CA LEU A 291 -13.93 -14.01 7.65
C LEU A 291 -15.14 -14.58 6.94
N ILE A 292 -14.94 -15.55 6.04
CA ILE A 292 -16.04 -16.20 5.32
C ILE A 292 -16.99 -16.88 6.29
N LYS A 293 -16.46 -17.66 7.24
CA LYS A 293 -17.29 -18.31 8.27
C LYS A 293 -18.05 -17.30 9.12
N GLY A 294 -17.42 -16.18 9.50
CA GLY A 294 -18.05 -15.14 10.31
C GLY A 294 -19.09 -14.30 9.55
N LEU A 295 -18.90 -14.08 8.25
CA LEU A 295 -19.79 -13.28 7.41
C LEU A 295 -21.00 -14.08 6.90
N PHE A 296 -20.83 -15.37 6.61
CA PHE A 296 -21.87 -16.20 6.02
C PHE A 296 -22.50 -17.20 6.99
N GLY A 297 -21.75 -17.65 8.02
CA GLY A 297 -22.20 -18.74 8.88
C GLY A 297 -22.45 -20.02 8.07
N GLU A 298 -23.72 -20.43 7.97
CA GLU A 298 -24.18 -21.57 7.17
C GLU A 298 -24.80 -21.14 5.82
N GLN A 299 -24.98 -19.84 5.59
CA GLN A 299 -25.60 -19.31 4.37
C GLN A 299 -24.60 -19.36 3.20
N THR A 300 -25.10 -19.52 1.97
CA THR A 300 -24.28 -19.45 0.75
C THR A 300 -24.32 -18.08 0.08
N GLN A 301 -25.26 -17.23 0.50
CA GLN A 301 -25.54 -15.91 -0.06
C GLN A 301 -26.03 -14.99 1.05
N ILE A 302 -25.64 -13.71 1.01
CA ILE A 302 -26.07 -12.68 1.96
C ILE A 302 -26.36 -11.37 1.23
N ASP A 303 -27.30 -10.59 1.75
CA ASP A 303 -27.57 -9.23 1.27
C ASP A 303 -26.70 -8.17 1.99
N CYS A 304 -26.83 -6.91 1.58
CA CYS A 304 -26.07 -5.81 2.17
C CYS A 304 -26.37 -5.61 3.67
N LYS A 305 -27.63 -5.78 4.10
CA LYS A 305 -28.03 -5.59 5.50
C LYS A 305 -27.46 -6.70 6.38
N GLU A 306 -27.52 -7.94 5.90
CA GLU A 306 -26.92 -9.09 6.56
C GLU A 306 -25.40 -8.95 6.64
N PHE A 307 -24.74 -8.51 5.57
CA PHE A 307 -23.30 -8.25 5.57
C PHE A 307 -22.92 -7.21 6.63
N ILE A 308 -23.62 -6.07 6.69
CA ILE A 308 -23.38 -5.03 7.69
C ILE A 308 -23.55 -5.64 9.09
N PHE A 309 -24.67 -6.32 9.35
CA PHE A 309 -24.93 -6.94 10.64
C PHE A 309 -23.83 -7.94 11.04
N ASN A 310 -23.49 -8.88 10.17
CA ASN A 310 -22.49 -9.91 10.44
C ASN A 310 -21.09 -9.30 10.64
N SER A 311 -20.73 -8.27 9.86
CA SER A 311 -19.45 -7.55 10.01
C SER A 311 -19.28 -6.92 11.40
N THR A 312 -20.38 -6.43 12.02
CA THR A 312 -20.33 -5.87 13.38
C THR A 312 -20.14 -6.92 14.47
N ARG A 313 -20.43 -8.19 14.19
CA ARG A 313 -20.31 -9.31 15.14
C ARG A 313 -18.98 -10.04 15.06
N LEU A 314 -18.17 -9.77 14.03
CA LEU A 314 -16.80 -10.25 13.94
C LEU A 314 -15.97 -9.77 15.14
N ASP A 315 -14.99 -10.55 15.56
CA ASP A 315 -14.00 -10.10 16.53
C ASP A 315 -13.16 -8.94 15.98
N ASP A 316 -12.53 -8.17 16.88
CA ASP A 316 -11.81 -6.94 16.51
C ASP A 316 -10.66 -7.19 15.54
N LYS A 317 -10.03 -8.37 15.60
CA LYS A 317 -8.95 -8.73 14.69
C LYS A 317 -9.50 -8.97 13.29
N LEU A 318 -10.59 -9.73 13.15
CA LEU A 318 -11.24 -9.96 11.86
C LEU A 318 -11.83 -8.66 11.29
N LYS A 319 -12.46 -7.81 12.11
CA LYS A 319 -12.89 -6.48 11.70
C LYS A 319 -11.73 -5.66 11.15
N SER A 320 -10.60 -5.63 11.87
CA SER A 320 -9.40 -4.92 11.43
C SER A 320 -8.89 -5.41 10.08
N PHE A 321 -8.99 -6.72 9.79
CA PHE A 321 -8.66 -7.29 8.48
C PHE A 321 -9.66 -6.93 7.39
N LEU A 322 -10.94 -7.02 7.70
CA LEU A 322 -12.04 -6.76 6.78
C LEU A 322 -12.01 -5.30 6.31
N PHE A 323 -11.83 -4.36 7.24
CA PHE A 323 -11.82 -2.92 6.96
C PHE A 323 -10.44 -2.33 6.66
N MET A 324 -9.38 -3.14 6.70
CA MET A 324 -7.98 -2.71 6.51
C MET A 324 -7.79 -1.81 5.29
N PHE A 325 -8.39 -2.22 4.17
CA PHE A 325 -8.24 -1.53 2.90
C PHE A 325 -8.90 -0.14 2.91
N VAL A 326 -10.09 -0.01 3.50
CA VAL A 326 -10.78 1.28 3.65
C VAL A 326 -9.96 2.21 4.54
N GLU A 327 -9.42 1.69 5.64
CA GLU A 327 -8.59 2.45 6.56
C GLU A 327 -7.28 2.93 5.92
N LEU A 328 -6.65 2.12 5.06
CA LEU A 328 -5.46 2.56 4.31
C LEU A 328 -5.72 3.77 3.44
N VAL A 329 -6.84 3.77 2.70
CA VAL A 329 -7.21 4.90 1.82
C VAL A 329 -7.46 6.16 2.63
N ARG A 330 -8.10 6.04 3.81
CA ARG A 330 -8.33 7.18 4.73
C ARG A 330 -7.03 7.73 5.30
N ILE A 331 -6.14 6.86 5.76
CA ILE A 331 -4.82 7.24 6.28
C ILE A 331 -4.04 7.99 5.20
N GLU A 332 -4.03 7.48 3.98
CA GLU A 332 -3.34 8.11 2.86
C GLU A 332 -3.92 9.49 2.55
N ASN A 333 -5.24 9.64 2.48
CA ASN A 333 -5.87 10.94 2.30
C ASN A 333 -5.50 11.93 3.44
N GLN A 334 -5.47 11.48 4.69
CA GLN A 334 -5.09 12.31 5.85
C GLN A 334 -3.61 12.73 5.79
N ILE A 335 -2.72 11.82 5.41
CA ILE A 335 -1.29 12.11 5.25
C ILE A 335 -1.07 13.10 4.09
N ILE A 336 -1.74 12.91 2.95
CA ILE A 336 -1.68 13.85 1.82
C ILE A 336 -2.12 15.24 2.25
N GLN A 337 -3.20 15.35 3.04
CA GLN A 337 -3.70 16.62 3.54
C GLN A 337 -2.65 17.35 4.38
N ILE A 338 -2.04 16.65 5.35
CA ILE A 338 -0.98 17.21 6.21
C ILE A 338 0.19 17.72 5.36
N VAL A 339 0.63 16.93 4.39
CA VAL A 339 1.76 17.30 3.51
C VAL A 339 1.46 18.55 2.67
N ILE A 340 0.25 18.64 2.12
CA ILE A 340 -0.17 19.79 1.30
C ILE A 340 -0.34 21.06 2.16
N GLU A 341 -0.93 20.94 3.36
CA GLU A 341 -1.18 22.07 4.25
C GLU A 341 0.09 22.65 4.87
N ASN A 342 1.07 21.80 5.21
CA ASN A 342 2.25 22.20 5.98
C ASN A 342 3.32 22.95 5.18
N LYS A 343 3.18 23.01 3.85
CA LYS A 343 4.20 23.49 2.90
C LYS A 343 5.54 22.75 3.06
N ILE A 344 6.28 22.63 1.96
CA ILE A 344 7.62 22.05 1.98
C ILE A 344 8.51 22.98 2.83
N SER A 345 9.14 22.43 3.88
CA SER A 345 10.07 23.18 4.73
C SER A 345 11.38 23.35 3.97
N GLU A 346 11.88 24.58 3.86
CA GLU A 346 13.20 24.85 3.26
C GLU A 346 14.35 24.46 4.20
N GLU A 347 14.08 24.32 5.51
CA GLU A 347 15.09 23.95 6.50
C GLU A 347 14.99 22.47 6.92
N PRO A 348 16.13 21.76 7.03
CA PRO A 348 16.16 20.37 7.47
C PRO A 348 15.83 20.26 8.97
N GLN A 349 14.65 19.72 9.27
CA GLN A 349 14.23 19.41 10.64
C GLN A 349 14.66 17.99 11.07
N ARG A 350 14.82 17.76 12.40
CA ARG A 350 14.99 16.40 12.95
C ARG A 350 13.75 15.58 12.59
N ASN A 351 13.94 14.34 12.11
CA ASN A 351 12.85 13.48 11.65
C ASN A 351 12.15 12.80 12.85
N PRO A 352 10.95 13.26 13.30
CA PRO A 352 10.22 12.59 14.38
C PRO A 352 9.78 11.18 13.98
N LEU A 353 9.68 10.88 12.67
CA LEU A 353 9.20 9.61 12.15
C LEU A 353 10.27 8.61 11.76
N GLU A 354 11.55 8.93 11.98
CA GLU A 354 12.64 7.99 11.77
C GLU A 354 12.41 6.68 12.56
N TYR A 355 11.79 6.81 13.74
CA TYR A 355 11.32 5.68 14.54
C TYR A 355 10.32 4.79 13.76
N TYR A 356 9.29 5.37 13.16
CA TYR A 356 8.28 4.62 12.41
C TYR A 356 8.85 4.00 11.14
N ALA A 357 9.71 4.72 10.40
CA ALA A 357 10.42 4.19 9.23
C ALA A 357 11.20 2.92 9.57
N LYS A 358 12.04 2.98 10.63
CA LYS A 358 12.81 1.83 11.12
C LYS A 358 11.93 0.66 11.55
N LEU A 359 10.79 0.95 12.19
CA LEU A 359 9.85 -0.11 12.59
C LEU A 359 9.15 -0.75 11.40
N ILE A 360 8.69 0.02 10.42
CA ILE A 360 8.07 -0.49 9.19
C ILE A 360 9.06 -1.39 8.46
N GLU A 361 10.30 -0.93 8.29
CA GLU A 361 11.36 -1.73 7.68
C GLU A 361 11.58 -3.05 8.44
N LYS A 362 11.63 -3.00 9.78
CA LYS A 362 11.76 -4.20 10.64
C LYS A 362 10.58 -5.16 10.47
N ILE A 363 9.36 -4.65 10.31
CA ILE A 363 8.14 -5.46 10.10
C ILE A 363 8.17 -6.12 8.72
N LYS A 364 8.48 -5.38 7.65
CA LYS A 364 8.57 -5.91 6.28
C LYS A 364 9.66 -6.98 6.14
N ASN A 365 10.77 -6.83 6.88
CA ASN A 365 11.88 -7.79 6.86
C ASN A 365 11.67 -9.02 7.76
N LYS A 366 10.55 -9.13 8.49
CA LYS A 366 10.20 -10.37 9.20
C LYS A 366 9.68 -11.41 8.19
N CYS A 367 10.57 -12.29 7.73
CA CYS A 367 10.22 -13.47 6.92
C CYS A 367 9.20 -14.34 7.68
N LYS A 368 7.95 -14.45 7.17
CA LYS A 368 6.90 -15.32 7.76
C LYS A 368 7.29 -16.80 7.69
N SER A 369 7.89 -17.17 6.57
CA SER A 369 8.40 -18.49 6.29
C SER A 369 9.85 -18.59 6.78
N LYS A 370 10.08 -18.97 8.04
CA LYS A 370 11.45 -19.24 8.51
C LYS A 370 12.16 -20.34 7.70
N GLU A 371 11.43 -21.07 6.84
CA GLU A 371 11.88 -22.31 6.19
C GLU A 371 11.46 -22.47 4.71
N ASP A 372 10.80 -21.49 4.08
CA ASP A 372 10.37 -21.64 2.67
C ASP A 372 11.52 -21.33 1.71
N GLU A 373 11.97 -22.36 0.98
CA GLU A 373 13.07 -22.30 0.02
C GLU A 373 12.78 -21.35 -1.15
N PHE A 374 11.52 -20.99 -1.39
CA PHE A 374 11.13 -20.07 -2.46
C PHE A 374 10.99 -18.60 -1.99
N CYS A 375 11.21 -18.31 -0.70
CA CYS A 375 11.12 -16.95 -0.18
C CYS A 375 12.33 -16.09 -0.63
N ASN A 376 12.04 -14.88 -1.11
CA ASN A 376 13.03 -13.91 -1.62
C ASN A 376 13.21 -12.66 -0.75
N CYS A 377 12.72 -12.64 0.50
CA CYS A 377 12.96 -11.48 1.37
C CYS A 377 14.44 -11.36 1.80
N LYS A 378 14.89 -10.15 2.17
CA LYS A 378 16.30 -9.84 2.53
C LYS A 378 16.87 -10.81 3.57
N ARG A 379 16.11 -11.14 4.63
CA ARG A 379 16.54 -12.10 5.67
C ARG A 379 16.72 -13.51 5.12
N CYS A 380 15.73 -14.01 4.36
CA CYS A 380 15.77 -15.36 3.80
C CYS A 380 16.84 -15.47 2.70
N GLN A 381 17.13 -14.40 1.95
CA GLN A 381 18.31 -14.28 1.08
C GLN A 381 19.63 -14.31 1.87
N CYS A 382 19.76 -13.58 2.98
CA CYS A 382 20.95 -13.64 3.84
C CYS A 382 21.18 -15.05 4.39
N VAL A 383 20.12 -15.75 4.81
CA VAL A 383 20.21 -17.15 5.27
C VAL A 383 20.66 -18.08 4.14
N LYS A 384 20.12 -17.94 2.92
CA LYS A 384 20.57 -18.69 1.73
C LYS A 384 22.05 -18.45 1.45
N ARG A 385 22.48 -17.18 1.37
CA ARG A 385 23.89 -16.82 1.18
C ARG A 385 24.80 -17.45 2.25
N ASN A 386 24.41 -17.37 3.52
CA ASN A 386 25.18 -17.97 4.62
C ASN A 386 25.24 -19.50 4.53
N ARG A 387 24.14 -20.17 4.14
CA ARG A 387 24.11 -21.62 3.92
C ARG A 387 25.00 -22.03 2.75
N ASP A 388 24.98 -21.29 1.66
CA ASP A 388 25.82 -21.56 0.48
C ASP A 388 27.30 -21.35 0.81
N SER A 389 27.64 -20.26 1.52
CA SER A 389 29.00 -20.04 2.02
C SER A 389 29.47 -21.16 2.94
N ALA A 390 28.61 -21.67 3.83
CA ALA A 390 28.95 -22.78 4.70
C ALA A 390 29.17 -24.10 3.92
N ARG A 391 28.33 -24.37 2.91
CA ARG A 391 28.48 -25.56 2.03
C ARG A 391 29.77 -25.50 1.23
N GLU A 392 30.08 -24.35 0.64
CA GLU A 392 31.34 -24.12 -0.08
C GLU A 392 32.56 -24.28 0.84
N ALA A 393 32.51 -23.71 2.06
CA ALA A 393 33.57 -23.89 3.04
C ALA A 393 33.79 -25.37 3.42
N GLN A 394 32.70 -26.13 3.62
CA GLN A 394 32.78 -27.57 3.90
C GLN A 394 33.28 -28.37 2.69
N LYS A 395 32.91 -27.99 1.47
CA LYS A 395 33.42 -28.61 0.24
C LYS A 395 34.94 -28.40 0.12
N ARG A 396 35.41 -27.17 0.26
CA ARG A 396 36.85 -26.85 0.27
C ARG A 396 37.61 -27.60 1.36
N LYS A 397 37.01 -27.72 2.56
CA LYS A 397 37.59 -28.52 3.65
C LYS A 397 37.74 -29.99 3.26
N ARG A 398 36.72 -30.58 2.62
CA ARG A 398 36.77 -31.97 2.13
C ARG A 398 37.84 -32.15 1.05
N GLU A 399 37.86 -31.27 0.05
CA GLU A 399 38.88 -31.31 -1.02
C GLU A 399 40.30 -31.15 -0.47
N ALA A 400 40.50 -30.30 0.55
CA ALA A 400 41.79 -30.18 1.23
C ALA A 400 42.17 -31.47 1.98
N LEU A 401 41.23 -32.10 2.69
CA LEU A 401 41.46 -33.37 3.38
C LEU A 401 41.74 -34.52 2.40
N GLU A 402 41.08 -34.56 1.26
CA GLU A 402 41.36 -35.54 0.19
C GLU A 402 42.77 -35.40 -0.38
N LYS A 403 43.32 -34.18 -0.43
CA LYS A 403 44.71 -33.93 -0.84
C LYS A 403 45.72 -34.27 0.25
N ILE A 404 45.39 -34.02 1.52
CA ILE A 404 46.29 -34.31 2.66
C ILE A 404 46.37 -35.81 2.94
N GLY A 405 45.27 -36.56 2.81
CA GLY A 405 45.23 -37.99 3.14
C GLY A 405 46.30 -38.86 2.46
N PRO A 406 46.51 -38.76 1.13
CA PRO A 406 47.58 -39.45 0.42
C PRO A 406 48.98 -39.02 0.88
N LEU A 407 49.20 -37.73 1.12
CA LEU A 407 50.48 -37.19 1.59
C LEU A 407 50.81 -37.68 2.99
N GLN A 408 49.82 -37.79 3.88
CA GLN A 408 50.00 -38.30 5.24
C GLN A 408 50.34 -39.80 5.23
N LYS A 409 49.71 -40.59 4.34
CA LYS A 409 50.07 -42.00 4.13
C LYS A 409 51.48 -42.18 3.56
N GLU A 410 51.89 -41.34 2.62
CA GLU A 410 53.26 -41.37 2.08
C GLU A 410 54.28 -40.95 3.16
N TYR A 411 53.96 -39.94 3.97
CA TYR A 411 54.79 -39.54 5.10
C TYR A 411 54.98 -40.68 6.10
N GLU A 412 53.91 -41.35 6.54
CA GLU A 412 54.00 -42.51 7.45
C GLU A 412 54.82 -43.67 6.86
N LYS A 413 54.74 -43.90 5.54
CA LYS A 413 55.58 -44.91 4.85
C LYS A 413 57.06 -44.54 4.91
N ILE A 414 57.38 -43.27 4.64
CA ILE A 414 58.75 -42.76 4.68
C ILE A 414 59.28 -42.84 6.11
N GLU A 415 58.50 -42.41 7.10
CA GLU A 415 58.86 -42.45 8.51
C GLU A 415 59.18 -43.89 8.98
N LYS A 416 58.34 -44.88 8.63
CA LYS A 416 58.64 -46.30 8.89
C LYS A 416 59.92 -46.77 8.21
N LYS A 417 60.17 -46.32 6.98
CA LYS A 417 61.39 -46.67 6.24
C LYS A 417 62.63 -46.07 6.91
N VAL A 418 62.55 -44.81 7.36
CA VAL A 418 63.63 -44.15 8.11
C VAL A 418 63.90 -44.90 9.41
N SER A 419 62.87 -45.21 10.20
CA SER A 419 63.01 -45.95 11.46
C SER A 419 63.66 -47.33 11.25
N ASN A 420 63.27 -48.06 10.19
CA ASN A 420 63.90 -49.34 9.83
C ASN A 420 65.38 -49.19 9.43
N LEU A 421 65.72 -48.12 8.71
CA LEU A 421 67.09 -47.81 8.32
C LEU A 421 67.94 -47.40 9.54
N GLU A 422 67.40 -46.60 10.45
CA GLU A 422 68.05 -46.24 11.71
C GLU A 422 68.31 -47.47 12.58
N PHE A 423 67.34 -48.37 12.68
CA PHE A 423 67.50 -49.64 13.39
C PHE A 423 68.59 -50.50 12.75
N SER A 424 68.57 -50.63 11.41
CA SER A 424 69.59 -51.38 10.66
C SER A 424 70.98 -50.78 10.80
N ASN A 425 71.08 -49.45 10.78
CA ASN A 425 72.34 -48.72 10.95
C ASN A 425 72.86 -48.87 12.38
N SER A 426 71.99 -48.81 13.39
CA SER A 426 72.34 -49.11 14.78
C SER A 426 72.89 -50.54 14.93
N LYS A 427 72.26 -51.52 14.28
CA LYS A 427 72.74 -52.90 14.25
C LYS A 427 74.11 -53.01 13.57
N LEU A 428 74.29 -52.39 12.40
CA LEU A 428 75.59 -52.37 11.71
C LEU A 428 76.68 -51.69 12.54
N LYS A 429 76.39 -50.56 13.18
CA LYS A 429 77.30 -49.91 14.14
C LYS A 429 77.67 -50.86 15.27
N SER A 430 76.70 -51.58 15.84
CA SER A 430 76.99 -52.55 16.92
C SER A 430 77.90 -53.69 16.45
N VAL A 431 77.67 -54.22 15.24
CA VAL A 431 78.51 -55.26 14.63
C VAL A 431 79.91 -54.72 14.34
N LEU A 432 80.02 -53.49 13.82
CA LEU A 432 81.29 -52.82 13.59
C LEU A 432 82.06 -52.65 14.91
N PHE A 433 81.41 -52.15 15.97
CA PHE A 433 82.04 -52.01 17.28
C PHE A 433 82.45 -53.35 17.88
N GLN A 434 81.68 -54.42 17.67
CA GLN A 434 82.08 -55.77 18.08
C GLN A 434 83.30 -56.27 17.29
N ALA A 435 83.33 -56.04 15.98
CA ALA A 435 84.48 -56.38 15.13
C ALA A 435 85.73 -55.60 15.53
N LEU A 436 85.60 -54.30 15.86
CA LEU A 436 86.71 -53.47 16.34
C LEU A 436 87.24 -53.90 17.73
N LYS A 437 86.40 -54.54 18.56
CA LYS A 437 86.81 -55.18 19.83
C LYS A 437 87.50 -56.53 19.63
N ASN A 438 87.71 -56.98 18.39
CA ASN A 438 88.56 -58.14 18.14
C ASN A 438 89.98 -57.79 18.62
N PRO A 439 90.57 -58.58 19.53
CA PRO A 439 91.86 -58.24 20.15
C PRO A 439 93.00 -58.08 19.13
N VAL A 440 92.90 -58.75 17.97
CA VAL A 440 93.85 -58.56 16.87
C VAL A 440 93.73 -57.15 16.29
N ILE A 441 92.52 -56.67 16.06
CA ILE A 441 92.25 -55.33 15.50
C ILE A 441 92.50 -54.24 16.53
N GLU A 442 92.09 -54.46 17.79
CA GLU A 442 92.29 -53.51 18.89
C GLU A 442 93.78 -53.26 19.15
N ASN A 443 94.63 -54.28 19.03
CA ASN A 443 96.08 -54.12 19.13
C ASN A 443 96.67 -53.30 17.97
N ILE A 444 96.18 -53.51 16.74
CA ILE A 444 96.62 -52.72 15.57
C ILE A 444 96.26 -51.25 15.77
N ILE A 445 95.01 -50.95 16.16
CA ILE A 445 94.56 -49.56 16.35
C ILE A 445 95.33 -48.86 17.47
N LYS A 446 95.57 -49.55 18.59
CA LYS A 446 96.34 -48.99 19.73
C LYS A 446 97.80 -48.73 19.38
N GLN A 447 98.42 -49.58 18.57
CA GLN A 447 99.81 -49.38 18.15
C GLN A 447 99.95 -48.20 17.19
N ASP A 448 99.00 -48.02 16.27
CA ASP A 448 99.20 -47.09 15.15
C ASP A 448 98.64 -45.68 15.37
N TYR A 449 97.69 -45.46 16.30
CA TYR A 449 96.90 -44.20 16.33
C TYR A 449 96.79 -43.48 17.68
N SER A 450 97.68 -43.73 18.65
CA SER A 450 97.59 -43.06 19.97
C SER A 450 97.66 -41.52 19.89
N ASP A 451 98.44 -40.98 18.96
CA ASP A 451 98.63 -39.52 18.82
C ASP A 451 97.50 -38.81 18.05
N THR A 452 96.68 -39.53 17.28
CA THR A 452 95.62 -38.91 16.44
C THR A 452 94.29 -38.77 17.18
N LEU A 453 94.06 -39.57 18.24
CA LEU A 453 92.80 -39.59 18.99
C LEU A 453 92.57 -38.33 19.86
N LEU A 454 93.61 -37.57 20.18
CA LEU A 454 93.53 -36.33 20.95
C LEU A 454 92.93 -35.15 20.15
N ASN A 455 93.10 -35.12 18.82
CA ASN A 455 92.68 -33.98 17.99
C ASN A 455 91.18 -34.00 17.60
N LEU A 456 90.48 -35.11 17.74
CA LEU A 456 89.06 -35.25 17.35
C LEU A 456 88.07 -34.67 18.38
N ASN A 457 88.48 -34.44 19.63
CA ASN A 457 87.59 -33.92 20.67
C ASN A 457 87.40 -32.39 20.63
N LEU A 458 88.27 -31.64 19.94
CA LEU A 458 88.24 -30.18 19.91
C LEU A 458 87.22 -29.59 18.91
N THR A 459 86.88 -30.31 17.84
CA THR A 459 86.05 -29.76 16.76
C THR A 459 84.54 -29.75 17.06
N ASN A 460 84.06 -30.59 18.00
CA ASN A 460 82.63 -30.68 18.33
C ASN A 460 82.09 -29.53 19.21
N TYR A 461 82.96 -28.73 19.84
CA TYR A 461 82.51 -27.66 20.75
C TYR A 461 82.16 -26.35 20.04
N GLN A 462 82.73 -26.06 18.86
CA GLN A 462 82.55 -24.75 18.20
C GLN A 462 81.26 -24.61 17.39
N SER A 463 80.52 -25.69 17.15
CA SER A 463 79.30 -25.65 16.31
C SER A 463 78.02 -25.26 17.07
N GLN A 464 78.04 -25.18 18.41
CA GLN A 464 76.84 -24.92 19.21
C GLN A 464 76.53 -23.41 19.43
N GLU A 465 77.47 -22.49 19.22
CA GLU A 465 77.24 -21.06 19.51
C GLU A 465 76.54 -20.26 18.39
N SER A 466 76.47 -20.76 17.15
CA SER A 466 76.02 -19.97 15.99
C SER A 466 74.51 -19.97 15.69
N GLN A 467 73.65 -20.61 16.49
CA GLN A 467 72.20 -20.74 16.19
C GLN A 467 71.25 -19.82 17.00
N GLN A 468 71.76 -18.92 17.85
CA GLN A 468 70.90 -18.07 18.71
C GLN A 468 70.55 -16.66 18.17
N GLN A 469 70.85 -16.31 16.91
CA GLN A 469 70.46 -15.02 16.32
C GLN A 469 69.82 -15.17 14.94
N GLN A 470 68.53 -15.55 14.87
CA GLN A 470 67.60 -15.24 13.77
C GLN A 470 66.20 -15.81 14.05
N SER A 471 65.29 -14.99 14.59
CA SER A 471 63.83 -15.18 14.45
C SER A 471 63.08 -13.95 14.99
N GLN A 472 62.88 -12.94 14.13
CA GLN A 472 61.79 -11.96 14.26
C GLN A 472 60.71 -12.30 13.22
N PRO A 473 59.42 -12.34 13.57
CA PRO A 473 58.33 -12.26 12.62
C PRO A 473 57.83 -10.82 12.46
N SER A 474 57.87 -10.31 11.23
CA SER A 474 57.28 -9.05 10.79
C SER A 474 55.75 -9.09 10.85
N ASN A 475 55.11 -8.08 11.46
CA ASN A 475 53.67 -7.82 11.34
C ASN A 475 53.41 -6.30 11.40
N GLN A 476 53.41 -5.67 10.23
CA GLN A 476 52.89 -4.34 9.86
C GLN A 476 52.80 -4.39 8.32
N ILE A 477 51.81 -3.92 7.56
CA ILE A 477 50.57 -3.14 7.67
C ILE A 477 49.89 -3.40 6.30
N GLU A 478 48.56 -3.47 6.23
CA GLU A 478 47.83 -2.90 5.07
C GLU A 478 46.35 -2.74 5.44
N GLN A 479 46.09 -1.67 6.19
CA GLN A 479 44.92 -0.84 5.95
C GLN A 479 45.30 0.09 4.81
N GLU A 480 44.65 0.00 3.65
CA GLU A 480 44.33 1.17 2.83
C GLU A 480 43.13 0.90 1.92
N GLN A 481 42.16 1.81 2.04
CA GLN A 481 41.27 2.36 1.01
C GLN A 481 40.20 1.48 0.33
N SER A 482 38.94 1.72 0.71
CA SER A 482 37.87 2.19 -0.21
C SER A 482 36.78 2.81 0.68
N LEU A 483 36.47 4.11 0.60
CA LEU A 483 35.59 4.74 -0.40
C LEU A 483 34.29 3.98 -0.61
#